data_AF-A0A7Y2Y078-F1
#
_entry.id   AF-A0A7Y2Y078-F1
#
_cell.length_a   1.000
_cell.length_b   1.000
_cell.length_c   1.000
_cell.angle_alpha   90.00
_cell.angle_beta   90.00
_cell.angle_gamma   90.00
#
_symmetry.space_group_name_H-M   'P 1'
#
loop_
_entity.id
_entity.type
_entity.pdbx_description
1 polymer ?
#
loop_
_entity_poly.entity_id
_entity_poly.type
_entity_poly.pdbx_seq_one_letter_code
_entity_poly.pdbx_strand_id
1 'polypeptide(L)'
;PEGLVARQAEQWGPMLEWGAKKLGARLEPRTGVIHAPQDPDALKKLSAQTHALSAFELAAFHDLVSLSGSLILGFAAAAKARPLDELWDISRLDEIWQAEQWGKDEEAEAMAEIKKASFLHAGHMFTLCCIDR
;
A
#
# COMPACT_ATOMS: atom_id res chain seq x y z
N PRO A 1 -13.62 -9.33 -13.08
CA PRO A 1 -14.69 -10.31 -12.80
C PRO A 1 -15.38 -10.00 -11.47
N GLU A 2 -16.65 -10.37 -11.26
CA GLU A 2 -17.38 -10.06 -10.02
C GLU A 2 -16.67 -10.58 -8.76
N GLY A 3 -16.09 -11.79 -8.82
CA GLY A 3 -15.32 -12.36 -7.71
C GLY A 3 -14.10 -11.53 -7.31
N LEU A 4 -13.34 -11.01 -8.29
CA LEU A 4 -12.19 -10.13 -8.02
C LEU A 4 -12.65 -8.80 -7.41
N VAL A 5 -13.73 -8.20 -7.92
CA VAL A 5 -14.29 -6.95 -7.38
C VAL A 5 -14.72 -7.12 -5.92
N ALA A 6 -15.36 -8.24 -5.60
CA ALA A 6 -15.76 -8.56 -4.22
C ALA A 6 -14.54 -8.69 -3.29
N ARG A 7 -13.50 -9.41 -3.72
CA ARG A 7 -12.26 -9.59 -2.93
C ARG A 7 -11.47 -8.30 -2.78
N GLN A 8 -11.43 -7.46 -3.82
CA GLN A 8 -10.87 -6.10 -3.75
C GLN A 8 -11.62 -5.26 -2.72
N ALA A 9 -12.96 -5.26 -2.74
CA ALA A 9 -13.74 -4.54 -1.74
C ALA A 9 -13.48 -5.05 -0.30
N GLU A 10 -13.37 -6.38 -0.12
CA GLU A 10 -13.11 -7.01 1.17
C GLU A 10 -11.74 -6.64 1.74
N GLN A 11 -10.69 -6.61 0.92
CA GLN A 11 -9.33 -6.37 1.37
C GLN A 11 -8.90 -4.89 1.34
N TRP A 12 -9.24 -4.17 0.27
CA TRP A 12 -8.90 -2.74 0.14
C TRP A 12 -9.86 -1.81 0.88
N GLY A 13 -11.14 -2.18 0.99
CA GLY A 13 -12.14 -1.38 1.72
C GLY A 13 -11.70 -1.02 3.15
N PRO A 14 -11.24 -1.98 3.97
CA PRO A 14 -10.68 -1.71 5.29
C PRO A 14 -9.47 -0.78 5.28
N MET A 15 -8.62 -0.82 4.25
CA MET A 15 -7.44 0.04 4.14
C MET A 15 -7.83 1.49 3.81
N LEU A 16 -8.84 1.68 2.97
CA LEU A 16 -9.39 3.01 2.67
C LEU A 16 -10.12 3.60 3.88
N GLU A 17 -10.89 2.80 4.61
CA GLU A 17 -11.52 3.23 5.86
C GLU A 17 -10.48 3.55 6.94
N TRP A 18 -9.40 2.79 7.00
CA TRP A 18 -8.26 3.11 7.86
C TRP A 18 -7.63 4.45 7.47
N GLY A 19 -7.39 4.68 6.17
CA GLY A 19 -6.87 5.96 5.66
C GLY A 19 -7.78 7.15 6.00
N ALA A 20 -9.09 6.98 5.84
CA ALA A 20 -10.08 7.99 6.22
C ALA A 20 -10.03 8.32 7.72
N LYS A 21 -9.94 7.30 8.58
CA LYS A 21 -9.98 7.47 10.04
C LYS A 21 -8.65 7.94 10.64
N LYS A 22 -7.52 7.40 10.19
CA LYS A 22 -6.20 7.64 10.77
C LYS A 22 -5.44 8.77 10.09
N LEU A 23 -5.58 8.91 8.78
CA LEU A 23 -4.90 9.96 8.01
C LEU A 23 -5.82 11.15 7.74
N GLY A 24 -7.11 11.05 8.09
CA GLY A 24 -8.11 12.09 7.81
C GLY A 24 -8.37 12.27 6.31
N ALA A 25 -8.01 11.29 5.49
CA ALA A 25 -8.04 11.35 4.03
C ALA A 25 -8.96 10.24 3.49
N ARG A 26 -10.20 10.60 3.17
CA ARG A 26 -11.14 9.71 2.47
C ARG A 26 -10.83 9.76 0.98
N LEU A 27 -10.45 8.62 0.42
CA LEU A 27 -10.23 8.46 -1.02
C LEU A 27 -11.41 7.71 -1.63
N GLU A 28 -11.76 8.09 -2.84
CA GLU A 28 -12.88 7.51 -3.58
C GLU A 28 -12.34 6.51 -4.62
N PRO A 29 -12.64 5.21 -4.49
CA PRO A 29 -12.34 4.22 -5.52
C PRO A 29 -12.95 4.60 -6.87
N ARG A 30 -12.32 4.11 -7.94
CA ARG A 30 -12.81 4.27 -9.31
C ARG A 30 -13.06 2.90 -9.90
N THR A 31 -14.11 2.78 -10.70
CA THR A 31 -14.43 1.56 -11.44
C THR A 31 -14.24 1.82 -12.93
N GLY A 32 -13.55 0.90 -13.61
CA GLY A 32 -13.19 1.06 -15.02
C GLY A 32 -11.97 1.96 -15.22
N VAL A 33 -11.78 2.44 -16.46
CA VAL A 33 -10.58 3.18 -16.88
C VAL A 33 -10.72 4.70 -16.80
N ILE A 34 -11.91 5.20 -16.44
CA ILE A 34 -12.17 6.64 -16.40
C ILE A 34 -11.62 7.22 -15.11
N HIS A 35 -10.56 8.03 -15.26
CA HIS A 35 -10.00 8.79 -14.15
C HIS A 35 -10.95 9.91 -13.72
N ALA A 36 -11.11 10.07 -12.41
CA ALA A 36 -11.73 11.24 -11.81
C ALA A 36 -10.91 11.70 -10.61
N PRO A 37 -10.75 13.03 -10.42
CA PRO A 37 -9.89 13.57 -9.38
C PRO A 37 -10.35 13.16 -7.98
N GLN A 38 -9.41 13.09 -7.04
CA GLN A 38 -9.69 12.93 -5.62
C GLN A 38 -9.99 14.31 -4.99
N ASP A 39 -10.58 14.31 -3.80
CA ASP A 39 -10.76 15.53 -3.02
C ASP A 39 -9.41 16.23 -2.78
N PRO A 40 -9.21 17.48 -3.24
CA PRO A 40 -7.97 18.21 -3.03
C PRO A 40 -7.56 18.31 -1.55
N ASP A 41 -8.50 18.34 -0.61
CA ASP A 41 -8.18 18.42 0.81
C ASP A 41 -7.68 17.09 1.38
N ALA A 42 -8.20 15.96 0.89
CA ALA A 42 -7.62 14.65 1.20
C ALA A 42 -6.18 14.54 0.68
N LEU A 43 -5.92 15.02 -0.55
CA LEU A 43 -4.58 15.04 -1.13
C LEU A 43 -3.61 15.94 -0.36
N LYS A 44 -4.04 17.13 0.07
CA LYS A 44 -3.23 18.03 0.90
C LYS A 44 -2.84 17.39 2.23
N LYS A 45 -3.76 16.68 2.90
CA LYS A 45 -3.48 15.99 4.18
C LYS A 45 -2.44 14.88 4.03
N LEU A 46 -2.56 14.08 2.98
CA LEU A 46 -1.58 13.03 2.68
C LEU A 46 -0.21 13.64 2.35
N SER A 47 -0.20 14.67 1.51
CA SER A 47 1.02 15.40 1.16
C SER A 47 1.71 16.00 2.38
N ALA A 48 0.97 16.66 3.27
CA ALA A 48 1.51 17.24 4.50
C ALA A 48 2.13 16.18 5.42
N GLN A 49 1.48 15.02 5.56
CA GLN A 49 2.02 13.91 6.35
C GLN A 49 3.30 13.32 5.73
N THR A 50 3.37 13.20 4.40
CA THR A 50 4.60 12.75 3.73
C THR A 50 5.75 13.75 3.93
N HIS A 51 5.48 15.06 3.83
CA HIS A 51 6.49 16.11 4.05
C HIS A 51 6.94 16.24 5.52
N ALA A 52 6.19 15.70 6.47
CA ALA A 52 6.56 15.69 7.87
C ALA A 52 7.60 14.59 8.22
N LEU A 53 7.84 13.66 7.30
CA LEU A 53 8.90 12.65 7.45
C LEU A 53 10.28 13.30 7.31
N SER A 54 11.21 12.86 8.15
CA SER A 54 12.64 13.17 7.99
C SER A 54 13.20 12.56 6.70
N ALA A 55 14.39 12.99 6.29
CA ALA A 55 15.03 12.47 5.08
C ALA A 55 15.21 10.94 5.10
N PHE A 56 15.55 10.35 6.25
CA PHE A 56 15.74 8.91 6.40
C PHE A 56 14.41 8.15 6.43
N GLU A 57 13.42 8.65 7.17
CA GLU A 57 12.06 8.10 7.16
C GLU A 57 11.48 8.14 5.74
N LEU A 58 11.64 9.25 5.01
CA LEU A 58 11.13 9.41 3.66
C LEU A 58 11.80 8.46 2.66
N ALA A 59 13.10 8.19 2.81
CA ALA A 59 13.81 7.24 1.95
C ALA A 59 13.26 5.81 2.11
N ALA A 60 13.06 5.34 3.35
CA ALA A 60 12.45 4.04 3.60
C ALA A 60 10.96 4.02 3.20
N PHE A 61 10.24 5.11 3.46
CA PHE A 61 8.83 5.24 3.10
C PHE A 61 8.58 5.22 1.59
N HIS A 62 9.48 5.82 0.80
CA HIS A 62 9.41 5.77 -0.65
C HIS A 62 9.32 4.33 -1.16
N ASP A 63 10.14 3.42 -0.64
CA ASP A 63 10.14 2.02 -1.08
C ASP A 63 8.84 1.30 -0.66
N LEU A 64 8.32 1.57 0.53
CA LEU A 64 7.01 1.06 0.95
C LEU A 64 5.90 1.48 -0.03
N VAL A 65 5.89 2.73 -0.49
CA VAL A 65 4.90 3.23 -1.43
C VAL A 65 5.12 2.68 -2.83
N SER A 66 6.34 2.74 -3.34
CA SER A 66 6.68 2.39 -4.72
C SER A 66 6.58 0.89 -5.00
N LEU A 67 6.95 0.03 -4.05
CA LEU A 67 6.86 -1.42 -4.20
C LEU A 67 5.41 -1.93 -4.11
N SER A 68 4.59 -1.33 -3.24
CA SER A 68 3.16 -1.68 -3.10
C SER A 68 2.26 -0.94 -4.10
N GLY A 69 2.77 0.08 -4.78
CA GLY A 69 1.98 0.97 -5.62
C GLY A 69 0.95 1.81 -4.86
N SER A 70 1.07 1.97 -3.54
CA SER A 70 0.02 2.57 -2.70
C SER A 70 0.56 3.42 -1.56
N LEU A 71 0.19 4.70 -1.57
CA LEU A 71 0.49 5.62 -0.49
C LEU A 71 -0.21 5.24 0.82
N ILE A 72 -1.44 4.71 0.74
CA ILE A 72 -2.21 4.26 1.90
C ILE A 72 -1.54 3.05 2.56
N LEU A 73 -1.07 2.07 1.77
CA LEU A 73 -0.37 0.90 2.31
C LEU A 73 1.01 1.30 2.87
N GLY A 74 1.71 2.25 2.24
CA GLY A 74 2.95 2.81 2.80
C GLY A 74 2.74 3.46 4.16
N PHE A 75 1.70 4.28 4.33
CA PHE A 75 1.35 4.84 5.64
C PHE A 75 0.91 3.78 6.65
N ALA A 76 0.17 2.75 6.20
CA ALA A 76 -0.24 1.66 7.07
C ALA A 76 0.98 0.85 7.58
N ALA A 77 1.98 0.63 6.74
CA ALA A 77 3.24 -0.02 7.12
C ALA A 77 4.02 0.85 8.12
N ALA A 78 4.19 2.13 7.83
CA ALA A 78 4.86 3.10 8.71
C ALA A 78 4.19 3.19 10.10
N ALA A 79 2.85 3.18 10.14
CA ALA A 79 2.07 3.22 11.37
C ALA A 79 1.88 1.85 12.04
N LYS A 80 2.47 0.78 11.49
CA LYS A 80 2.28 -0.62 11.94
C LYS A 80 0.81 -0.99 12.11
N ALA A 81 -0.05 -0.50 11.21
CA ALA A 81 -1.50 -0.71 11.25
C ALA A 81 -1.89 -2.18 11.00
N ARG A 82 -1.06 -2.90 10.24
CA ARG A 82 -1.15 -4.34 9.96
C ARG A 82 0.27 -4.91 9.81
N PRO A 83 0.46 -6.24 9.93
CA PRO A 83 1.71 -6.90 9.57
C PRO A 83 2.15 -6.55 8.14
N LEU A 84 3.45 -6.41 7.91
CA LEU A 84 3.99 -6.02 6.60
C LEU A 84 3.68 -7.09 5.53
N ASP A 85 3.72 -8.36 5.88
CA ASP A 85 3.34 -9.46 4.97
C ASP A 85 1.89 -9.31 4.48
N GLU A 86 0.98 -8.95 5.39
CA GLU A 86 -0.43 -8.76 5.03
C GLU A 86 -0.62 -7.56 4.11
N LEU A 87 0.09 -6.45 4.36
CA LEU A 87 0.06 -5.28 3.49
C LEU A 87 0.62 -5.57 2.10
N TRP A 88 1.68 -6.38 2.03
CA TRP A 88 2.23 -6.86 0.77
C TRP A 88 1.22 -7.70 0.00
N ASP A 89 0.56 -8.65 0.66
CA ASP A 89 -0.43 -9.52 0.02
C ASP A 89 -1.65 -8.73 -0.49
N ILE A 90 -2.11 -7.71 0.25
CA ILE A 90 -3.18 -6.78 -0.21
C ILE A 90 -2.75 -6.05 -1.48
N SER A 91 -1.49 -5.60 -1.55
CA SER A 91 -0.97 -4.87 -2.71
C SER A 91 -0.93 -5.72 -3.99
N ARG A 92 -0.81 -7.05 -3.84
CA ARG A 92 -0.71 -8.03 -4.93
C ARG A 92 -2.00 -8.80 -5.19
N LEU A 93 -3.12 -8.32 -4.66
CA LEU A 93 -4.38 -9.06 -4.70
C LEU A 93 -4.77 -9.49 -6.13
N ASP A 94 -4.55 -8.62 -7.10
CA ASP A 94 -4.91 -8.86 -8.49
C ASP A 94 -4.03 -9.97 -9.11
N GLU A 95 -2.72 -9.91 -8.89
CA GLU A 95 -1.77 -10.92 -9.35
C GLU A 95 -2.00 -12.27 -8.68
N ILE A 96 -2.28 -12.28 -7.37
CA ILE A 96 -2.60 -13.50 -6.62
C ILE A 96 -3.87 -14.13 -7.19
N TRP A 97 -4.91 -13.32 -7.42
CA TRP A 97 -6.15 -13.80 -8.02
C TRP A 97 -5.91 -14.40 -9.41
N GLN A 98 -5.14 -13.72 -10.27
CA GLN A 98 -4.83 -14.22 -11.61
C GLN A 98 -4.09 -15.56 -11.55
N ALA A 99 -3.11 -15.70 -10.65
CA ALA A 99 -2.38 -16.93 -10.45
C ALA A 99 -3.25 -18.08 -9.92
N GLU A 100 -4.22 -17.78 -9.05
CA GLU A 100 -5.23 -18.76 -8.58
C GLU A 100 -6.13 -19.25 -9.73
N GLN A 101 -6.48 -18.38 -10.68
CA GLN A 101 -7.37 -18.74 -11.79
C GLN A 101 -6.66 -19.44 -12.94
N TRP A 102 -5.41 -19.06 -13.23
CA TRP A 102 -4.73 -19.43 -14.47
C TRP A 102 -3.40 -20.17 -14.24
N GLY A 103 -3.05 -20.43 -12.99
CA GLY A 103 -1.77 -21.01 -12.61
C GLY A 103 -0.70 -19.95 -12.39
N LYS A 104 0.36 -20.35 -11.68
CA LYS A 104 1.47 -19.46 -11.34
C LYS A 104 2.41 -19.26 -12.52
N ASP A 105 2.88 -18.04 -12.68
CA ASP A 105 4.04 -17.71 -13.50
C ASP A 105 5.29 -17.68 -12.59
N GLU A 106 6.24 -18.57 -12.83
CA GLU A 106 7.43 -18.73 -11.99
C GLU A 106 8.32 -17.47 -11.97
N GLU A 107 8.40 -16.74 -13.09
CA GLU A 107 9.17 -15.50 -13.18
C GLU A 107 8.48 -14.38 -12.41
N ALA A 108 7.14 -14.28 -12.54
CA ALA A 108 6.36 -13.30 -11.79
C ALA A 108 6.43 -13.54 -10.27
N GLU A 109 6.39 -14.80 -9.83
CA GLU A 109 6.52 -15.16 -8.41
C GLU A 109 7.93 -14.89 -7.89
N ALA A 110 8.98 -15.24 -8.65
CA ALA A 110 10.36 -14.95 -8.26
C ALA A 110 10.60 -13.44 -8.10
N MET A 111 10.11 -12.62 -9.04
CA MET A 111 10.16 -11.16 -8.93
C MET A 111 9.40 -10.64 -7.71
N ALA A 112 8.24 -11.24 -7.42
CA ALA A 112 7.44 -10.81 -6.29
C ALA A 112 8.09 -11.15 -4.95
N GLU A 113 8.77 -12.28 -4.81
CA GLU A 113 9.52 -12.60 -3.60
C GLU A 113 10.68 -11.62 -3.36
N ILE A 114 11.38 -11.20 -4.42
CA ILE A 114 12.42 -10.17 -4.34
C ILE A 114 11.81 -8.85 -3.85
N LYS A 115 10.70 -8.41 -4.47
CA LYS A 115 10.03 -7.17 -4.08
C LYS A 115 9.45 -7.25 -2.66
N LYS A 116 8.95 -8.42 -2.24
CA LYS A 116 8.47 -8.68 -0.88
C LYS A 116 9.60 -8.48 0.12
N ALA A 117 10.75 -9.10 -0.12
CA ALA A 117 11.92 -8.94 0.73
C ALA A 117 12.34 -7.47 0.84
N SER A 118 12.34 -6.73 -0.27
CA SER A 118 12.58 -5.28 -0.27
C SER A 118 11.54 -4.48 0.51
N PHE A 119 10.26 -4.81 0.40
CA PHE A 119 9.17 -4.15 1.13
C PHE A 119 9.27 -4.38 2.64
N LEU A 120 9.55 -5.62 3.06
CA LEU A 120 9.78 -5.96 4.47
C LEU A 120 11.02 -5.23 5.02
N HIS A 121 12.11 -5.21 4.24
CA HIS A 121 13.32 -4.48 4.60
C HIS A 121 13.05 -2.98 4.79
N ALA A 122 12.31 -2.35 3.86
CA ALA A 122 11.92 -0.95 3.97
C ALA A 122 11.10 -0.67 5.24
N GLY A 123 10.18 -1.55 5.62
CA GLY A 123 9.41 -1.42 6.86
C GLY A 123 10.26 -1.51 8.13
N HIS A 124 11.27 -2.40 8.14
CA HIS A 124 12.25 -2.47 9.22
C HIS A 124 13.14 -1.23 9.28
N MET A 125 13.66 -0.78 8.13
CA MET A 125 14.46 0.44 8.04
C MET A 125 13.67 1.66 8.53
N PHE A 126 12.42 1.83 8.10
CA PHE A 126 11.56 2.90 8.58
C PHE A 126 11.42 2.88 10.10
N THR A 127 11.20 1.69 10.69
CA THR A 127 11.12 1.53 12.15
C THR A 127 12.41 1.97 12.84
N LEU A 128 13.58 1.60 12.30
CA LEU A 128 14.88 1.99 12.87
C LEU A 128 15.08 3.51 12.81
N CYS A 129 14.70 4.15 11.70
CA CYS A 129 14.80 5.60 11.56
C CYS A 129 13.91 6.39 12.54
N CYS A 130 12.84 5.77 13.05
CA CYS A 130 11.93 6.40 14.01
C CYS A 130 12.41 6.29 15.47
N ILE A 131 13.37 5.41 15.79
CA ILE A 131 13.80 5.15 17.18
C ILE A 131 14.68 6.29 17.73
N ASP A 132 15.34 7.06 16.87
CA ASP A 132 16.21 8.17 17.25
C ASP A 132 15.45 9.48 17.57
N ARG A 133 14.16 9.39 17.94
CA ARG A 133 13.24 10.51 18.19
C ARG A 133 12.53 10.39 19.53
#